data_AF-A0A8E2R1Q2-F1
#
_entry.id   AF-A0A8E2R1Q2-F1
#
_cell.length_a   1.000
_cell.length_b   1.000
_cell.length_c   1.000
_cell.angle_alpha   90.00
_cell.angle_beta   90.00
_cell.angle_gamma   90.00
#
_symmetry.space_group_name_H-M   'P 1'
#
loop_
_entity.id
_entity.type
_entity.pdbx_description
1 polymer ?
#
loop_
_entity_poly.entity_id
_entity_poly.type
_entity_poly.pdbx_seq_one_letter_code
_entity_poly.pdbx_strand_id
1 'polypeptide(L)'
;MTTTAETDQLPRHARKPAPRGRKVRRIIGNVLGSLLMTVGAGMLVLTLTAPQTIEQGYGHVRGAVNDVSASVSEAQGVLPSVALGVQGGQDELDWCDGTFIEMVSYQSAENVPPVYAAHNNCGGDVVLNWTVGTQLTIDGRPGTYEVVEVRNTEKHWVTTDELVGLQGELALQSCFYGENRMQFVGLELVQS
;
A
#
# COMPACT_ATOMS: atom_id res chain seq x y z
N MET A 1 -42.95 -39.23 79.16
CA MET A 1 -41.49 -39.02 79.05
C MET A 1 -41.06 -39.75 77.77
N THR A 2 -40.72 -39.10 76.64
CA THR A 2 -39.48 -38.34 76.32
C THR A 2 -38.22 -39.21 76.41
N THR A 3 -37.19 -39.25 75.55
CA THR A 3 -36.79 -38.68 74.22
C THR A 3 -35.37 -39.25 73.95
N THR A 4 -34.79 -39.54 72.77
CA THR A 4 -35.04 -39.32 71.31
C THR A 4 -35.42 -40.65 70.59
N ALA A 5 -35.60 -40.81 69.26
CA ALA A 5 -35.55 -39.94 68.05
C ALA A 5 -34.19 -39.66 67.32
N GLU A 6 -33.58 -40.67 66.66
CA GLU A 6 -32.43 -40.50 65.76
C GLU A 6 -32.80 -40.72 64.27
N THR A 7 -32.15 -40.01 63.33
CA THR A 7 -32.53 -39.97 61.90
C THR A 7 -31.38 -40.45 61.02
N ASP A 8 -31.60 -41.53 60.27
CA ASP A 8 -30.67 -42.01 59.23
C ASP A 8 -30.57 -40.97 58.08
N GLN A 9 -29.39 -40.39 57.91
CA GLN A 9 -29.07 -39.47 56.81
C GLN A 9 -27.96 -40.04 55.93
N LEU A 10 -28.35 -40.93 55.01
CA LEU A 10 -27.54 -41.28 53.85
C LEU A 10 -27.08 -40.01 53.09
N PRO A 11 -25.79 -39.92 52.70
CA PRO A 11 -25.23 -38.69 52.14
C PRO A 11 -25.83 -38.36 50.78
N ARG A 12 -26.46 -37.18 50.66
CA ARG A 12 -26.96 -36.66 49.39
C ARG A 12 -25.79 -36.37 48.44
N HIS A 13 -25.53 -37.29 47.50
CA HIS A 13 -24.58 -37.04 46.41
C HIS A 13 -24.95 -35.76 45.63
N ALA A 14 -24.14 -34.72 45.78
CA ALA A 14 -24.31 -33.48 45.04
C ALA A 14 -24.16 -33.72 43.53
N ARG A 15 -25.27 -33.62 42.79
CA ARG A 15 -25.25 -33.65 41.31
C ARG A 15 -24.43 -32.46 40.80
N LYS A 16 -23.21 -32.72 40.33
CA LYS A 16 -22.37 -31.70 39.66
C LYS A 16 -23.18 -31.05 38.51
N PRO A 17 -23.24 -29.71 38.42
CA PRO A 17 -23.99 -29.04 37.36
C PRO A 17 -23.39 -29.40 35.99
N ALA A 18 -24.23 -29.84 35.05
CA ALA A 18 -23.78 -30.23 33.72
C ALA A 18 -23.18 -29.02 32.96
N PRO A 19 -22.08 -29.19 32.19
CA PRO A 19 -21.31 -28.09 31.62
C PRO A 19 -22.00 -27.46 30.39
N ARG A 20 -23.09 -26.71 30.61
CA ARG A 20 -23.91 -26.04 29.58
C ARG A 20 -23.06 -25.19 28.61
N GLY A 21 -22.01 -24.54 29.09
CA GLY A 21 -21.11 -23.72 28.27
C GLY A 21 -20.34 -24.47 27.17
N ARG A 22 -20.09 -25.78 27.30
CA ARG A 22 -19.33 -26.55 26.29
C ARG A 22 -20.05 -26.66 24.95
N LYS A 23 -21.39 -26.73 24.92
CA LYS A 23 -22.15 -26.79 23.65
C LYS A 23 -22.15 -25.45 22.93
N VAL A 24 -22.45 -24.36 23.64
CA VAL A 24 -22.50 -22.99 23.08
C VAL A 24 -21.14 -22.58 22.51
N ARG A 25 -20.05 -22.78 23.26
CA ARG A 25 -18.67 -22.48 22.79
C ARG A 25 -18.27 -23.28 21.54
N ARG A 26 -18.79 -24.50 21.36
CA ARG A 26 -18.55 -25.32 20.16
C ARG A 26 -19.35 -24.84 18.95
N ILE A 27 -20.60 -24.39 19.15
CA ILE A 27 -21.42 -23.78 18.09
C ILE A 27 -20.78 -22.47 17.62
N ILE A 28 -20.39 -21.58 18.54
CA ILE A 28 -19.72 -20.31 18.20
C ILE A 28 -18.40 -20.57 17.44
N GLY A 29 -17.59 -21.52 17.91
CA GLY A 29 -16.35 -21.92 17.22
C GLY A 29 -16.59 -22.46 15.80
N ASN A 30 -17.63 -23.28 15.60
CA ASN A 30 -17.99 -23.79 14.29
C ASN A 30 -18.50 -22.69 13.35
N VAL A 31 -19.34 -21.76 13.84
CA VAL A 31 -19.84 -20.63 13.03
C VAL A 31 -18.70 -19.69 12.64
N LEU A 32 -17.83 -19.31 13.57
CA LEU A 32 -16.67 -18.46 13.29
C LEU A 32 -15.68 -19.16 12.34
N GLY A 33 -15.40 -20.45 12.54
CA GLY A 33 -14.54 -21.23 11.65
C GLY A 33 -15.12 -21.35 10.23
N SER A 34 -16.43 -21.57 10.11
CA SER A 34 -17.11 -21.60 8.82
C SER A 34 -17.07 -20.24 8.13
N LEU A 35 -17.30 -19.15 8.87
CA LEU A 35 -17.24 -17.79 8.34
C LEU A 35 -15.84 -17.45 7.80
N LEU A 36 -14.79 -17.72 8.59
CA LEU A 36 -13.40 -17.53 8.19
C LEU A 36 -13.04 -18.36 6.94
N MET A 37 -13.50 -19.61 6.86
CA MET A 37 -13.31 -20.45 5.66
C MET A 37 -14.04 -19.88 4.43
N THR A 38 -15.28 -19.40 4.57
CA THR A 38 -16.00 -18.77 3.44
C THR A 38 -15.39 -17.46 2.98
N VAL A 39 -14.86 -16.63 3.90
CA VAL A 39 -14.15 -15.39 3.57
C VAL A 39 -12.82 -15.69 2.89
N GLY A 40 -12.04 -16.64 3.42
CA GLY A 40 -10.76 -17.06 2.82
C GLY A 40 -10.93 -17.68 1.42
N ALA A 41 -11.94 -18.54 1.24
CA ALA A 41 -12.28 -19.10 -0.07
C ALA A 41 -12.77 -18.02 -1.05
N GLY A 42 -13.58 -17.07 -0.58
CA GLY A 42 -14.02 -15.91 -1.38
C GLY A 42 -12.85 -15.04 -1.85
N MET A 43 -11.91 -14.72 -0.96
CA MET A 43 -10.69 -14.00 -1.33
C MET A 43 -9.80 -14.80 -2.30
N LEU A 44 -9.65 -16.11 -2.13
CA LEU A 44 -8.90 -16.96 -3.05
C LEU A 44 -9.52 -16.99 -4.46
N VAL A 45 -10.86 -16.98 -4.56
CA VAL A 45 -11.54 -16.86 -5.86
C VAL A 45 -11.31 -15.46 -6.47
N LEU A 46 -11.38 -14.40 -5.65
CA LEU A 46 -11.16 -13.03 -6.13
C LEU A 46 -9.72 -12.78 -6.59
N THR A 47 -8.70 -13.26 -5.90
CA THR A 47 -7.30 -13.11 -6.36
C THR A 47 -7.02 -13.86 -7.65
N LEU A 48 -7.69 -14.98 -7.90
CA LEU A 48 -7.54 -15.77 -9.13
C LEU A 48 -8.37 -15.25 -10.31
N THR A 49 -9.48 -14.55 -10.06
CA THR A 49 -10.43 -14.12 -11.12
C THR A 49 -10.46 -12.61 -11.37
N ALA A 50 -10.02 -11.79 -10.41
CA ALA A 50 -10.03 -10.33 -10.47
C ALA A 50 -8.81 -9.71 -9.76
N PRO A 51 -7.56 -10.06 -10.14
CA PRO A 51 -6.35 -9.56 -9.48
C PRO A 51 -6.26 -8.01 -9.48
N GLN A 52 -6.66 -7.37 -10.59
CA GLN A 52 -6.73 -5.91 -10.71
C GLN A 52 -7.60 -5.26 -9.61
N THR A 53 -8.71 -5.88 -9.21
CA THR A 53 -9.58 -5.35 -8.14
C THR A 53 -8.94 -5.48 -6.76
N ILE A 54 -8.12 -6.52 -6.54
CA ILE A 54 -7.33 -6.68 -5.31
C ILE A 54 -6.21 -5.63 -5.25
N GLU A 55 -5.51 -5.39 -6.36
CA GLU A 55 -4.51 -4.32 -6.47
C GLU A 55 -5.13 -2.94 -6.24
N GLN A 56 -6.21 -2.58 -6.93
CA GLN A 56 -6.93 -1.31 -6.74
C GLN A 56 -7.35 -1.10 -5.28
N GLY A 57 -7.86 -2.15 -4.62
CA GLY A 57 -8.20 -2.11 -3.20
C GLY A 57 -6.99 -1.88 -2.29
N TYR A 58 -5.85 -2.51 -2.57
CA TYR A 58 -4.59 -2.28 -1.86
C TYR A 58 -4.05 -0.86 -2.10
N GLY A 59 -4.08 -0.38 -3.34
CA GLY A 59 -3.64 0.96 -3.73
C GLY A 59 -4.46 2.06 -3.07
N HIS A 60 -5.79 1.90 -2.94
CA HIS A 60 -6.64 2.84 -2.22
C HIS A 60 -6.27 2.92 -0.72
N VAL A 61 -5.94 1.80 -0.09
CA VAL A 61 -5.48 1.78 1.32
C VAL A 61 -4.08 2.39 1.46
N ARG A 62 -3.15 2.12 0.53
CA ARG A 62 -1.83 2.77 0.48
C ARG A 62 -1.96 4.28 0.34
N GLY A 63 -2.70 4.76 -0.67
CA GLY A 63 -2.92 6.18 -0.92
C GLY A 63 -3.48 6.91 0.30
N ALA A 64 -4.52 6.35 0.94
CA ALA A 64 -5.10 6.95 2.15
C ALA A 64 -4.13 6.99 3.35
N VAL A 65 -3.17 6.06 3.45
CA VAL A 65 -2.09 6.11 4.46
C VAL A 65 -1.02 7.16 4.09
N ASN A 66 -0.71 7.28 2.81
CA ASN A 66 0.24 8.28 2.30
C ASN A 66 -0.31 9.71 2.47
N ASP A 67 -1.60 9.94 2.21
CA ASP A 67 -2.28 11.24 2.42
C ASP A 67 -2.25 11.66 3.90
N VAL A 68 -2.56 10.73 4.81
CA VAL A 68 -2.47 10.98 6.27
C VAL A 68 -1.03 11.29 6.66
N SER A 69 -0.04 10.55 6.13
CA SER A 69 1.38 10.78 6.41
C SER A 69 1.89 12.12 5.86
N ALA A 70 1.42 12.53 4.68
CA ALA A 70 1.72 13.83 4.07
C ALA A 70 1.16 14.98 4.92
N SER A 71 -0.14 14.96 5.24
CA SER A 71 -0.77 16.01 6.06
C SER A 71 -0.16 16.14 7.47
N VAL A 72 0.36 15.04 8.04
CA VAL A 72 1.08 15.04 9.32
C VAL A 72 2.50 15.61 9.19
N SER A 73 3.17 15.39 8.05
CA SER A 73 4.49 15.97 7.76
C SER A 73 4.39 17.47 7.44
N GLU A 74 3.42 17.88 6.62
CA GLU A 74 3.07 19.28 6.34
C GLU A 74 2.80 20.06 7.64
N ALA A 75 1.98 19.50 8.54
CA ALA A 75 1.69 20.10 9.84
C ALA A 75 2.91 20.21 10.77
N GLN A 76 4.01 19.53 10.46
CA GLN A 76 5.31 19.62 11.16
C GLN A 76 6.35 20.45 10.39
N GLY A 77 6.03 20.95 9.18
CA GLY A 77 6.97 21.64 8.31
C GLY A 77 8.03 20.71 7.69
N VAL A 78 7.74 19.40 7.64
CA VAL A 78 8.61 18.39 7.03
C VAL A 78 8.10 18.10 5.61
N LEU A 79 8.96 18.26 4.62
CA LEU A 79 8.66 17.88 3.24
C LEU A 79 8.80 16.36 3.06
N PRO A 80 8.05 15.73 2.14
CA PRO A 80 8.37 14.38 1.69
C PRO A 80 9.75 14.34 1.03
N SER A 81 10.44 13.20 1.11
CA SER A 81 11.72 12.97 0.43
C SER A 81 11.68 11.69 -0.39
N VAL A 82 12.49 11.62 -1.45
CA VAL A 82 12.73 10.42 -2.26
C VAL A 82 14.21 10.19 -2.48
N ALA A 83 14.62 8.93 -2.57
CA ALA A 83 15.98 8.56 -2.96
C ALA A 83 16.04 8.22 -4.45
N LEU A 84 17.03 8.76 -5.16
CA LEU A 84 17.34 8.35 -6.53
C LEU A 84 18.42 7.26 -6.51
N GLY A 85 18.20 6.22 -7.31
CA GLY A 85 19.02 5.02 -7.35
C GLY A 85 20.09 5.05 -8.44
N VAL A 86 20.51 3.85 -8.85
CA VAL A 86 21.43 3.67 -9.98
C VAL A 86 20.71 3.88 -11.34
N GLN A 87 21.50 3.97 -12.40
CA GLN A 87 21.01 3.90 -13.77
C GLN A 87 20.87 2.46 -14.23
N GLY A 88 19.74 2.11 -14.84
CA GLY A 88 19.40 0.72 -15.18
C GLY A 88 18.09 0.57 -15.96
N GLY A 89 17.54 -0.64 -15.93
CA GLY A 89 16.29 -1.04 -16.54
C GLY A 89 15.43 -1.88 -15.59
N GLN A 90 14.76 -2.92 -16.13
CA GLN A 90 13.85 -3.75 -15.33
C GLN A 90 14.56 -4.53 -14.22
N ASP A 91 15.77 -5.03 -14.48
CA ASP A 91 16.54 -5.85 -13.53
C ASP A 91 16.91 -5.05 -12.27
N GLU A 92 17.25 -3.76 -12.41
CA GLU A 92 17.48 -2.83 -11.31
C GLU A 92 16.17 -2.38 -10.65
N LEU A 93 15.11 -2.11 -11.43
CA LEU A 93 13.80 -1.71 -10.92
C LEU A 93 13.16 -2.80 -10.03
N ASP A 94 13.42 -4.07 -10.34
CA ASP A 94 12.97 -5.23 -9.57
C ASP A 94 13.72 -5.44 -8.24
N TRP A 95 14.79 -4.67 -7.94
CA TRP A 95 15.48 -4.73 -6.63
C TRP A 95 14.59 -4.27 -5.47
N CYS A 96 13.60 -3.41 -5.73
CA CYS A 96 12.59 -2.99 -4.75
C CYS A 96 13.18 -2.39 -3.46
N ASP A 97 14.31 -1.68 -3.55
CA ASP A 97 15.11 -1.22 -2.40
C ASP A 97 14.62 0.10 -1.76
N GLY A 98 13.65 0.78 -2.39
CA GLY A 98 13.12 2.07 -1.98
C GLY A 98 13.66 3.26 -2.77
N THR A 99 14.58 3.05 -3.71
CA THR A 99 15.09 4.08 -4.62
C THR A 99 14.31 4.12 -5.94
N PHE A 100 14.32 5.28 -6.61
CA PHE A 100 13.84 5.43 -7.98
C PHE A 100 15.02 5.27 -8.97
N ILE A 101 15.00 4.22 -9.79
CA ILE A 101 16.05 3.84 -10.74
C ILE A 101 16.03 4.75 -11.98
N GLU A 102 17.17 5.28 -12.42
CA GLU A 102 17.26 6.08 -13.65
C GLU A 102 17.11 5.18 -14.88
N MET A 103 15.99 5.32 -15.59
CA MET A 103 15.55 4.37 -16.61
C MET A 103 16.16 4.67 -17.98
N VAL A 104 17.13 3.84 -18.40
CA VAL A 104 17.86 4.01 -19.68
C VAL A 104 16.94 4.01 -20.91
N SER A 105 15.73 3.44 -20.80
CA SER A 105 14.73 3.40 -21.88
C SER A 105 14.30 4.78 -22.38
N TYR A 106 14.36 5.81 -21.55
CA TYR A 106 13.91 7.16 -21.90
C TYR A 106 15.04 8.06 -22.44
N GLN A 107 16.30 7.71 -22.20
CA GLN A 107 17.47 8.53 -22.55
C GLN A 107 17.68 8.74 -24.06
N SER A 108 17.03 7.94 -24.90
CA SER A 108 17.09 8.06 -26.37
C SER A 108 16.10 9.06 -26.97
N ALA A 109 15.20 9.63 -26.16
CA ALA A 109 14.17 10.56 -26.61
C ALA A 109 14.59 12.02 -26.38
N GLU A 110 14.67 12.81 -27.46
CA GLU A 110 14.97 14.24 -27.34
C GLU A 110 13.84 14.99 -26.63
N ASN A 111 14.19 15.91 -25.73
CA ASN A 111 13.26 16.73 -24.95
C ASN A 111 12.36 15.91 -23.99
N VAL A 112 12.86 14.76 -23.52
CA VAL A 112 12.36 14.05 -22.34
C VAL A 112 13.40 14.22 -21.22
N PRO A 113 13.03 14.69 -20.01
CA PRO A 113 13.97 14.81 -18.90
C PRO A 113 14.36 13.42 -18.34
N PRO A 114 15.47 13.29 -17.60
CA PRO A 114 15.85 12.04 -16.94
C PRO A 114 14.70 11.46 -16.09
N VAL A 115 14.22 10.29 -16.47
CA VAL A 115 13.14 9.58 -15.78
C VAL A 115 13.72 8.62 -14.75
N TYR A 116 13.33 8.79 -13.49
CA TYR A 116 13.62 7.87 -12.40
C TYR A 116 12.34 7.11 -12.01
N ALA A 117 12.36 5.79 -12.00
CA ALA A 117 11.16 4.95 -11.81
C ALA A 117 11.23 4.12 -10.53
N ALA A 118 10.08 3.91 -9.88
CA ALA A 118 9.92 2.93 -8.81
C ALA A 118 8.61 2.15 -8.97
N HIS A 119 8.65 0.84 -8.69
CA HIS A 119 7.42 0.05 -8.57
C HIS A 119 6.57 0.60 -7.43
N ASN A 120 5.25 0.64 -7.63
CA ASN A 120 4.33 1.28 -6.69
C ASN A 120 4.31 0.61 -5.31
N ASN A 121 4.49 -0.70 -5.22
CA ASN A 121 4.60 -1.43 -3.96
C ASN A 121 5.98 -1.29 -3.28
N CYS A 122 6.99 -0.79 -3.99
CA CYS A 122 8.38 -0.60 -3.57
C CYS A 122 8.71 0.86 -3.16
N GLY A 123 7.70 1.68 -2.87
CA GLY A 123 7.87 3.11 -2.53
C GLY A 123 7.49 4.07 -3.66
N GLY A 124 7.27 3.57 -4.88
CA GLY A 124 6.71 4.37 -5.98
C GLY A 124 5.28 4.86 -5.72
N ASP A 125 4.57 4.37 -4.71
CA ASP A 125 3.23 4.84 -4.36
C ASP A 125 3.19 6.22 -3.71
N VAL A 126 4.33 6.77 -3.27
CA VAL A 126 4.36 8.10 -2.63
C VAL A 126 4.01 9.22 -3.61
N VAL A 127 4.38 9.09 -4.90
CA VAL A 127 4.16 10.15 -5.91
C VAL A 127 2.74 10.15 -6.48
N LEU A 128 2.01 9.03 -6.37
CA LEU A 128 0.72 8.81 -7.06
C LEU A 128 -0.38 9.81 -6.68
N ASN A 129 -0.25 10.45 -5.51
CA ASN A 129 -1.19 11.44 -4.99
C ASN A 129 -0.64 12.89 -5.08
N TRP A 130 0.56 13.11 -5.63
CA TRP A 130 1.14 14.46 -5.75
C TRP A 130 0.49 15.27 -6.88
N THR A 131 0.55 16.59 -6.72
CA THR A 131 -0.05 17.58 -7.62
C THR A 131 0.95 18.68 -7.97
N VAL A 132 0.71 19.43 -9.04
CA VAL A 132 1.52 20.62 -9.36
C VAL A 132 1.52 21.59 -8.17
N GLY A 133 2.70 22.02 -7.74
CA GLY A 133 2.93 22.80 -6.51
C GLY A 133 3.26 21.98 -5.26
N THR A 134 3.24 20.65 -5.31
CA THR A 134 3.76 19.80 -4.21
C THR A 134 5.28 19.97 -4.13
N GLN A 135 5.81 20.31 -2.94
CA GLN A 135 7.25 20.45 -2.69
C GLN A 135 7.83 19.23 -1.98
N LEU A 136 9.09 18.89 -2.29
CA LEU A 136 9.80 17.73 -1.76
C LEU A 136 11.33 17.98 -1.65
N THR A 137 12.04 17.09 -0.97
CA THR A 137 13.50 16.97 -1.03
C THR A 137 13.91 15.72 -1.82
N ILE A 138 15.15 15.69 -2.30
CA ILE A 138 15.73 14.50 -2.93
C ILE A 138 16.98 14.10 -2.14
N ASP A 139 17.00 12.87 -1.63
CA ASP A 139 18.08 12.40 -0.75
C ASP A 139 19.44 12.48 -1.45
N GLY A 140 20.42 13.10 -0.78
CA GLY A 140 21.76 13.32 -1.32
C GLY A 140 21.89 14.51 -2.29
N ARG A 141 20.80 15.16 -2.69
CA ARG A 141 20.83 16.45 -3.41
C ARG A 141 20.49 17.61 -2.46
N PRO A 142 21.15 18.78 -2.57
CA PRO A 142 20.73 19.98 -1.84
C PRO A 142 19.43 20.54 -2.43
N GLY A 143 18.76 21.39 -1.64
CA GLY A 143 17.62 22.18 -2.07
C GLY A 143 16.24 21.51 -1.94
N THR A 144 15.23 22.27 -2.37
CA THR A 144 13.81 21.88 -2.43
C THR A 144 13.37 21.87 -3.89
N TYR A 145 12.69 20.81 -4.28
CA TYR A 145 12.12 20.62 -5.62
C TYR A 145 10.60 20.80 -5.55
N GLU A 146 10.00 21.30 -6.63
CA GLU A 146 8.55 21.43 -6.77
C GLU A 146 8.07 20.61 -7.97
N VAL A 147 6.91 19.97 -7.82
CA VAL A 147 6.21 19.32 -8.94
C VAL A 147 5.69 20.40 -9.89
N VAL A 148 6.28 20.48 -11.08
CA VAL A 148 5.88 21.43 -12.14
C VAL A 148 4.91 20.83 -13.15
N GLU A 149 4.92 19.49 -13.33
CA GLU A 149 3.96 18.79 -14.18
C GLU A 149 3.57 17.43 -13.63
N VAL A 150 2.31 17.03 -13.84
CA VAL A 150 1.83 15.65 -13.63
C VAL A 150 1.19 15.16 -14.94
N ARG A 151 1.84 14.19 -15.59
CA ARG A 151 1.39 13.55 -16.84
C ARG A 151 1.02 12.10 -16.57
N ASN A 152 0.05 11.55 -17.32
CA ASN A 152 -0.34 10.14 -17.21
C ASN A 152 -0.33 9.51 -18.61
N THR A 153 0.19 8.28 -18.72
CA THR A 153 0.19 7.47 -19.95
C THR A 153 -0.40 6.09 -19.67
N GLU A 154 -0.67 5.29 -20.70
CA GLU A 154 -0.92 3.85 -20.49
C GLU A 154 0.37 3.12 -20.05
N LYS A 155 0.24 1.90 -19.48
CA LYS A 155 1.42 1.08 -19.07
C LYS A 155 2.09 0.34 -20.22
N HIS A 156 1.37 0.15 -21.33
CA HIS A 156 1.76 -0.73 -22.42
C HIS A 156 1.51 -0.03 -23.75
N TRP A 157 2.31 -0.37 -24.77
CA TRP A 157 2.18 0.10 -26.16
C TRP A 157 2.42 1.59 -26.43
N VAL A 158 2.54 2.41 -25.38
CA VAL A 158 3.01 3.80 -25.40
C VAL A 158 4.47 3.87 -25.84
N THR A 159 4.81 4.85 -26.69
CA THR A 159 6.19 5.22 -27.01
C THR A 159 6.66 6.38 -26.14
N THR A 160 7.98 6.61 -26.10
CA THR A 160 8.58 7.75 -25.38
C THR A 160 8.11 9.12 -25.91
N ASP A 161 7.49 9.17 -27.09
CA ASP A 161 6.95 10.38 -27.71
C ASP A 161 5.87 11.07 -26.85
N GLU A 162 5.10 10.31 -26.04
CA GLU A 162 4.11 10.88 -25.11
C GLU A 162 4.74 11.70 -23.97
N LEU A 163 6.04 11.54 -23.74
CA LEU A 163 6.82 12.27 -22.72
C LEU A 163 7.59 13.46 -23.29
N VAL A 164 7.57 13.67 -24.61
CA VAL A 164 8.23 14.82 -25.23
C VAL A 164 7.63 16.11 -24.67
N GLY A 165 8.50 17.03 -24.24
CA GLY A 165 8.10 18.27 -23.60
C GLY A 165 7.43 18.06 -22.23
N LEU A 166 7.76 16.99 -21.50
CA LEU A 166 7.52 16.88 -20.06
C LEU A 166 8.43 17.89 -19.33
N GLN A 167 7.85 18.72 -18.46
CA GLN A 167 8.58 19.78 -17.75
C GLN A 167 9.37 19.26 -16.55
N GLY A 168 10.35 20.05 -16.08
CA GLY A 168 11.24 19.74 -14.96
C GLY A 168 12.67 19.38 -15.40
N GLU A 169 13.63 19.46 -14.48
CA GLU A 169 15.00 18.98 -14.67
C GLU A 169 15.11 17.45 -14.66
N LEU A 170 14.15 16.77 -14.03
CA LEU A 170 13.99 15.32 -13.97
C LEU A 170 12.52 14.95 -13.75
N ALA A 171 12.16 13.70 -13.96
CA ALA A 171 10.81 13.20 -13.67
C ALA A 171 10.83 11.92 -12.84
N LEU A 172 9.89 11.79 -11.91
CA LEU A 172 9.61 10.53 -11.19
C LEU A 172 8.50 9.76 -11.91
N GLN A 173 8.61 8.44 -11.98
CA GLN A 173 7.63 7.55 -12.62
C GLN A 173 7.14 6.47 -11.64
N SER A 174 5.84 6.17 -11.70
CA SER A 174 5.23 5.05 -10.96
C SER A 174 3.92 4.56 -11.60
N CYS A 175 3.55 3.32 -11.30
CA CYS A 175 2.37 2.65 -11.83
C CYS A 175 1.13 2.81 -10.94
N PHE A 176 -0.05 3.03 -11.50
CA PHE A 176 -1.29 2.91 -10.72
C PHE A 176 -1.61 1.44 -10.42
N TYR A 177 -2.13 1.15 -9.23
CA TYR A 177 -2.44 -0.21 -8.78
C TYR A 177 -3.64 -0.80 -9.53
N GLY A 178 -3.48 -1.94 -10.20
CA GLY A 178 -4.58 -2.63 -10.91
C GLY A 178 -5.19 -1.86 -12.10
N GLU A 179 -4.53 -0.80 -12.59
CA GLU A 179 -4.96 -0.02 -13.75
C GLU A 179 -3.93 -0.14 -14.91
N ASN A 180 -4.35 0.04 -16.17
CA ASN A 180 -3.46 0.15 -17.33
C ASN A 180 -2.93 1.59 -17.50
N ARG A 181 -2.42 2.21 -16.43
CA ARG A 181 -1.81 3.54 -16.52
C ARG A 181 -0.69 3.77 -15.52
N MET A 182 0.22 4.67 -15.87
CA MET A 182 1.32 5.15 -15.04
C MET A 182 1.30 6.68 -14.96
N GLN A 183 1.94 7.22 -13.93
CA GLN A 183 2.15 8.64 -13.72
C GLN A 183 3.61 9.00 -13.99
N PHE A 184 3.82 10.20 -14.55
CA PHE A 184 5.08 10.90 -14.57
C PHE A 184 4.90 12.23 -13.83
N VAL A 185 5.85 12.54 -12.95
CA VAL A 185 5.82 13.71 -12.08
C VAL A 185 7.10 14.50 -12.32
N GLY A 186 7.00 15.58 -13.10
CA GLY A 186 8.11 16.43 -13.50
C GLY A 186 8.50 17.39 -12.37
N LEU A 187 9.78 17.46 -12.05
CA LEU A 187 10.32 18.17 -10.88
C LEU A 187 11.33 19.26 -11.29
N GLU A 188 11.22 20.43 -10.67
CA GLU A 188 12.14 21.57 -10.87
C GLU A 188 12.75 22.01 -9.53
N LEU A 189 14.03 22.35 -9.49
CA LEU A 189 14.70 22.90 -8.31
C LEU A 189 14.24 24.35 -8.05
N VAL A 190 13.46 24.58 -6.99
CA VAL A 190 12.91 25.92 -6.66
C VAL A 190 13.72 26.67 -5.61
N GLN A 191 14.48 25.99 -4.77
CA GLN A 191 15.38 26.57 -3.75
C GLN A 191 16.64 25.72 -3.62
N SER A 192 17.82 26.33 -3.48
CA SER A 192 19.14 25.67 -3.45
C SER A 192 19.83 25.73 -2.08
#